data_AF-A0A817AEP6-F1
#
_entry.id   AF-A0A817AEP6-F1
#
_cell.length_a   1.000
_cell.length_b   1.000
_cell.length_c   1.000
_cell.angle_alpha   90.00
_cell.angle_beta   90.00
_cell.angle_gamma   90.00
#
_symmetry.space_group_name_H-M   'P 1'
#
loop_
_entity.id
_entity.type
_entity.pdbx_description
1 polymer ?
#
loop_
_entity_poly.entity_id
_entity_poly.type
_entity_poly.pdbx_seq_one_letter_code
_entity_poly.pdbx_strand_id
1 'polypeptide(L)'
;MFRKLAEVKQDQKQNPQLKRDENGRFNDKDLDRTLIGGCNHVVGAFGGQNTSDVLRNIEINELADRLVKVYETVDEVEFYPGLLCEQKKPAVSGSGLCLNYTAPFAIMLDIMALVRGDQFHSQEATHYNPTKFGMEDSESVATTDYGPLNGRKLISRHLSSVFTLTGVYAIFPCTLPNEAWKNLGKKKTNYDFTEPL
;
A
#
# COMPACT_ATOMS: atom_id res chain seq x y z
N MET A 1 8.41 27.73 2.33
CA MET A 1 8.25 26.41 1.70
C MET A 1 6.98 25.69 2.19
N PHE A 2 6.74 25.59 3.50
CA PHE A 2 5.58 24.89 4.08
C PHE A 2 4.19 25.50 3.81
N ARG A 3 4.06 26.82 3.55
CA ARG A 3 2.76 27.43 3.18
C ARG A 3 2.22 26.94 1.83
N LYS A 4 3.09 26.74 0.84
CA LYS A 4 2.70 26.23 -0.49
C LYS A 4 2.18 24.79 -0.44
N LEU A 5 2.64 23.97 0.50
CA LEU A 5 2.13 22.59 0.67
C LEU A 5 0.68 22.57 1.19
N ALA A 6 0.28 23.54 2.01
CA ALA A 6 -1.09 23.65 2.50
C ALA A 6 -2.05 24.11 1.39
N GLU A 7 -1.61 25.05 0.54
CA GLU A 7 -2.36 25.50 -0.65
C GLU A 7 -2.47 24.37 -1.70
N VAL A 8 -1.38 23.65 -1.97
CA VAL A 8 -1.38 22.47 -2.87
C VAL A 8 -2.28 21.34 -2.35
N LYS A 9 -2.49 21.22 -1.03
CA LYS A 9 -3.44 20.27 -0.45
C LYS A 9 -4.91 20.67 -0.67
N GLN A 10 -5.23 21.96 -0.76
CA GLN A 10 -6.59 22.41 -1.08
C GLN A 10 -6.94 22.12 -2.55
N ASP A 11 -5.93 22.14 -3.42
CA ASP A 11 -6.04 21.76 -4.85
C ASP A 11 -5.89 20.25 -5.12
N GLN A 12 -5.83 19.40 -4.09
CA GLN A 12 -6.00 17.96 -4.28
C GLN A 12 -7.42 17.72 -4.81
N LYS A 13 -7.52 17.64 -6.15
CA LYS A 13 -8.72 17.39 -6.95
C LYS A 13 -9.74 16.57 -6.15
N GLN A 14 -10.80 17.22 -5.69
CA GLN A 14 -12.02 16.50 -5.34
C GLN A 14 -12.37 15.64 -6.56
N ASN A 15 -12.54 14.33 -6.36
CA ASN A 15 -12.99 13.46 -7.44
C ASN A 15 -14.33 14.03 -7.93
N PRO A 16 -14.43 14.54 -9.17
CA PRO A 16 -15.62 15.25 -9.64
C PRO A 16 -16.88 14.37 -9.63
N GLN A 17 -16.70 13.05 -9.51
CA GLN A 17 -17.77 12.06 -9.43
C GLN A 17 -18.33 11.87 -8.01
N LEU A 18 -17.62 12.27 -6.96
CA LEU A 18 -18.06 12.13 -5.56
C LEU A 18 -18.60 13.46 -5.03
N LYS A 19 -19.90 13.50 -4.75
CA LYS A 19 -20.57 14.67 -4.17
C LYS A 19 -20.99 14.36 -2.74
N ARG A 20 -20.82 15.36 -1.86
CA ARG A 20 -21.32 15.29 -0.49
C ARG A 20 -22.80 15.64 -0.46
N ASP A 21 -23.54 15.01 0.45
CA ASP A 21 -24.91 15.38 0.78
C ASP A 21 -24.96 16.66 1.64
N GLU A 22 -26.17 17.10 1.99
CA GLU A 22 -26.40 18.28 2.85
C GLU A 22 -25.79 18.14 4.26
N ASN A 23 -25.53 16.90 4.70
CA ASN A 23 -24.90 16.56 5.97
C ASN A 23 -23.37 16.43 5.86
N GLY A 24 -22.79 16.67 4.68
CA GLY A 24 -21.37 16.54 4.41
C GLY A 24 -20.86 15.10 4.25
N ARG A 25 -21.73 14.09 4.19
CA ARG A 25 -21.39 12.68 3.97
C ARG A 25 -21.37 12.34 2.48
N PHE A 26 -20.62 11.30 2.10
CA PHE A 26 -20.70 10.74 0.77
C PHE A 26 -21.72 9.60 0.75
N ASN A 27 -22.33 9.35 -0.41
CA ASN A 27 -23.17 8.18 -0.59
C ASN A 27 -22.31 6.92 -0.60
N ASP A 28 -22.65 5.96 0.26
CA ASP A 28 -21.92 4.69 0.41
C ASP A 28 -21.77 3.94 -0.93
N LYS A 29 -22.77 4.00 -1.81
CA LYS A 29 -22.73 3.34 -3.14
C LYS A 29 -21.71 3.97 -4.08
N ASP A 30 -21.56 5.29 -4.03
CA ASP A 30 -20.60 6.01 -4.86
C ASP A 30 -19.17 5.74 -4.36
N LEU A 31 -19.00 5.60 -3.04
CA LEU A 31 -17.74 5.19 -2.43
C LEU A 31 -17.37 3.75 -2.78
N ASP A 32 -18.31 2.82 -2.69
CA ASP A 32 -18.10 1.43 -3.08
C ASP A 32 -17.66 1.29 -4.55
N ARG A 33 -18.40 1.90 -5.48
CA ARG A 33 -18.02 1.91 -6.90
C ARG A 33 -16.61 2.47 -7.12
N THR A 34 -16.20 3.48 -6.33
CA THR A 34 -14.85 4.04 -6.41
C THR A 34 -13.80 3.07 -5.86
N LEU A 35 -14.09 2.38 -4.75
CA LEU A 35 -13.21 1.39 -4.15
C LEU A 35 -13.04 0.16 -5.05
N ILE A 36 -14.14 -0.39 -5.57
CA ILE A 36 -14.12 -1.49 -6.55
C ILE A 36 -13.46 -1.03 -7.85
N GLY A 37 -13.78 0.17 -8.31
CA GLY A 37 -13.15 0.79 -9.47
C GLY A 37 -11.64 0.89 -9.32
N GLY A 38 -11.13 1.24 -8.12
CA GLY A 38 -9.70 1.23 -7.82
C GLY A 38 -9.07 -0.17 -7.79
N CYS A 39 -9.83 -1.20 -7.39
CA CYS A 39 -9.39 -2.59 -7.45
C CYS A 39 -9.31 -3.10 -8.90
N ASN A 40 -10.25 -2.72 -9.76
CA ASN A 40 -10.35 -3.18 -11.15
C ASN A 40 -9.46 -2.36 -12.10
N HIS A 41 -9.32 -1.06 -11.85
CA HIS A 41 -8.45 -0.14 -12.57
C HIS A 41 -7.20 0.14 -11.75
N VAL A 42 -6.37 -0.88 -11.59
CA VAL A 42 -5.10 -0.76 -10.89
C VAL A 42 -4.22 0.22 -11.65
N VAL A 43 -4.06 1.43 -11.13
CA VAL A 43 -3.14 2.46 -11.67
C VAL A 43 -1.67 1.97 -11.60
N GLY A 44 -1.43 0.90 -10.84
CA GLY A 44 -0.18 0.12 -10.78
C GLY A 44 -0.16 -1.17 -11.61
N ALA A 45 -1.04 -1.34 -12.61
CA ALA A 45 -0.84 -2.32 -13.68
C ALA A 45 0.24 -1.87 -14.67
N PHE A 46 1.01 -0.84 -14.35
CA PHE A 46 2.41 -0.86 -14.69
C PHE A 46 2.96 -2.16 -14.09
N GLY A 47 3.28 -3.15 -14.91
CA GLY A 47 4.16 -4.22 -14.48
C GLY A 47 5.42 -3.63 -13.82
N GLY A 48 6.38 -4.44 -13.41
CA GLY A 48 7.70 -3.90 -13.01
C GLY A 48 8.46 -3.13 -14.12
N GLN A 49 7.77 -2.57 -15.13
CA GLN A 49 8.23 -2.18 -16.45
C GLN A 49 7.57 -0.86 -16.92
N ASN A 50 7.29 0.08 -16.00
CA ASN A 50 7.32 1.51 -16.37
C ASN A 50 8.75 2.08 -16.31
N THR A 51 9.73 1.22 -16.06
CA THR A 51 11.13 1.48 -16.40
C THR A 51 11.19 1.68 -17.91
N SER A 52 11.65 2.86 -18.35
CA SER A 52 11.93 3.15 -19.77
C SER A 52 12.66 1.96 -20.41
N ASP A 53 12.37 1.62 -21.68
CA ASP A 53 13.04 0.51 -22.37
C ASP A 53 14.58 0.64 -22.33
N VAL A 54 15.10 1.87 -22.20
CA VAL A 54 16.54 2.16 -21.99
C VAL A 54 17.04 1.61 -20.65
N LEU A 55 16.23 1.70 -19.60
CA LEU A 55 16.52 1.18 -18.27
C LEU A 55 16.17 -0.30 -18.13
N ARG A 56 15.42 -0.89 -19.06
CA ARG A 56 15.10 -2.33 -19.07
C ARG A 56 16.30 -3.19 -19.48
N ASN A 57 17.20 -2.60 -20.28
CA ASN A 57 18.48 -3.21 -20.70
C ASN A 57 19.57 -3.20 -19.62
N ILE A 58 19.26 -2.68 -18.42
CA ILE A 58 20.19 -2.57 -17.29
C ILE A 58 20.37 -3.90 -16.54
N GLU A 59 19.51 -4.90 -16.78
CA GLU A 59 19.62 -6.24 -16.15
C GLU A 59 20.75 -7.12 -16.73
N ILE A 60 21.61 -6.58 -17.60
CA ILE A 60 22.63 -7.36 -18.31
C ILE A 60 23.98 -7.16 -17.59
N ASN A 61 24.75 -8.24 -17.47
CA ASN A 61 26.08 -8.37 -16.86
C ASN A 61 27.16 -7.32 -17.24
N GLU A 62 26.82 -6.31 -18.04
CA GLU A 62 27.68 -5.21 -18.52
C GLU A 62 27.36 -3.86 -17.85
N LEU A 63 26.42 -3.80 -16.91
CA LEU A 63 25.98 -2.53 -16.31
C LEU A 63 27.10 -1.80 -15.57
N ALA A 64 27.89 -2.54 -14.79
CA ALA A 64 29.03 -1.98 -14.07
C ALA A 64 30.03 -1.34 -15.05
N ASP A 65 30.35 -2.03 -16.15
CA ASP A 65 31.26 -1.54 -17.18
C ASP A 65 30.72 -0.29 -17.90
N ARG A 66 29.39 -0.19 -18.07
CA ARG A 66 28.75 1.00 -18.63
C ARG A 66 28.75 2.17 -17.67
N LEU A 67 28.52 1.92 -16.38
CA LEU A 67 28.61 2.95 -15.34
C LEU A 67 30.04 3.47 -15.25
N VAL A 68 31.07 2.61 -15.29
CA VAL A 68 32.50 3.03 -15.28
C VAL A 68 32.90 3.84 -16.52
N LYS A 69 32.17 3.72 -17.65
CA LYS A 69 32.41 4.57 -18.83
C LYS A 69 31.81 5.96 -18.71
N VAL A 70 30.72 6.09 -17.94
CA VAL A 70 30.00 7.36 -17.74
C VAL A 70 30.53 8.09 -16.50
N TYR A 71 30.84 7.32 -15.45
CA TYR A 71 31.41 7.74 -14.18
C TYR A 71 32.81 7.16 -14.10
N GLU A 72 33.84 7.97 -13.91
CA GLU A 72 35.24 7.49 -13.94
C GLU A 72 35.49 6.47 -12.82
N THR A 73 34.82 6.67 -11.68
CA THR A 73 34.91 5.81 -10.51
C THR A 73 33.53 5.45 -9.96
N VAL A 74 33.45 4.34 -9.20
CA VAL A 74 32.19 3.88 -8.58
C VAL A 74 31.69 4.89 -7.54
N ASP A 75 32.58 5.60 -6.87
CA ASP A 75 32.24 6.58 -5.82
C ASP A 75 31.58 7.85 -6.39
N GLU A 76 31.70 8.10 -7.69
CA GLU A 76 31.07 9.22 -8.39
C GLU A 76 29.66 8.90 -8.90
N VAL A 77 29.23 7.64 -8.81
CA VAL A 77 27.88 7.25 -9.23
C VAL A 77 26.86 7.91 -8.32
N GLU A 78 25.99 8.72 -8.91
CA GLU A 78 24.90 9.36 -8.18
C GLU A 78 23.97 8.34 -7.51
N PHE A 79 23.38 8.73 -6.38
CA PHE A 79 22.52 7.84 -5.60
C PHE A 79 21.30 7.32 -6.40
N TYR A 80 20.67 8.17 -7.21
CA TYR A 80 19.48 7.78 -7.98
C TYR A 80 19.75 6.67 -9.01
N PRO A 81 20.71 6.82 -9.96
CA PRO A 81 21.05 5.74 -10.87
C PRO A 81 21.66 4.53 -10.14
N GLY A 82 22.47 4.72 -9.10
CA GLY A 82 23.01 3.63 -8.29
C GLY A 82 21.92 2.76 -7.67
N LEU A 83 20.87 3.39 -7.11
CA LEU A 83 19.73 2.70 -6.52
C LEU A 83 18.91 1.94 -7.58
N LEU A 84 18.71 2.51 -8.77
CA LEU A 84 17.95 1.86 -9.85
C LEU A 84 18.71 0.69 -10.50
N CYS A 85 20.04 0.82 -10.60
CA CYS A 85 20.94 -0.14 -11.22
C CYS A 85 21.23 -1.36 -10.33
N GLU A 86 20.93 -1.26 -9.04
CA GLU A 86 21.16 -2.33 -8.08
C GLU A 86 20.32 -3.59 -8.42
N GLN A 87 20.89 -4.77 -8.17
CA GLN A 87 20.20 -6.03 -8.43
C GLN A 87 18.96 -6.17 -7.54
N LYS A 88 17.81 -6.44 -8.18
CA LYS A 88 16.56 -6.76 -7.48
C LYS A 88 16.61 -8.13 -6.81
N LYS A 89 15.91 -8.27 -5.68
CA LYS A 89 15.73 -9.58 -5.03
C LYS A 89 14.97 -10.54 -5.97
N PRO A 90 15.35 -11.83 -6.04
CA PRO A 90 14.66 -12.80 -6.88
C PRO A 90 13.21 -12.96 -6.40
N ALA A 91 12.28 -12.99 -7.35
CA ALA A 91 10.88 -13.24 -7.04
C ALA A 91 10.66 -14.71 -6.69
N VAL A 92 10.21 -14.98 -5.46
CA VAL A 92 9.77 -16.31 -5.01
C VAL A 92 8.28 -16.29 -4.71
N SER A 93 7.62 -17.46 -4.70
CA SER A 93 6.19 -17.56 -4.35
C SER A 93 5.92 -16.91 -2.98
N GLY A 94 4.92 -16.04 -2.91
CA GLY A 94 4.61 -15.23 -1.72
C GLY A 94 5.43 -13.95 -1.57
N SER A 95 6.31 -13.61 -2.52
CA SER A 95 6.99 -12.31 -2.53
C SER A 95 6.01 -11.21 -2.94
N GLY A 96 5.68 -10.30 -2.01
CA GLY A 96 4.83 -9.15 -2.31
C GLY A 96 5.57 -8.01 -3.00
N LEU A 97 6.80 -7.72 -2.56
CA LEU A 97 7.58 -6.58 -3.03
C LEU A 97 9.06 -6.99 -3.24
N CYS A 98 9.48 -7.07 -4.50
CA CYS A 98 10.83 -7.47 -4.91
C CYS A 98 11.68 -6.25 -5.29
N LEU A 99 12.01 -5.43 -4.28
CA LEU A 99 12.92 -4.29 -4.47
C LEU A 99 14.40 -4.73 -4.54
N ASN A 100 15.25 -3.77 -4.89
CA ASN A 100 16.71 -3.83 -4.76
C ASN A 100 17.11 -3.93 -3.27
N TYR A 101 18.37 -4.11 -2.89
CA TYR A 101 18.72 -4.31 -1.47
C TYR A 101 18.72 -2.99 -0.66
N THR A 102 19.24 -1.90 -1.23
CA THR A 102 19.33 -0.59 -0.54
C THR A 102 17.96 0.00 -0.21
N ALA A 103 17.02 0.01 -1.16
CA ALA A 103 15.70 0.62 -0.99
C ALA A 103 14.88 0.07 0.20
N PRO A 104 14.60 -1.25 0.30
CA PRO A 104 13.84 -1.80 1.41
C PRO A 104 14.59 -1.72 2.73
N PHE A 105 15.93 -1.71 2.72
CA PHE A 105 16.70 -1.48 3.94
C PHE A 105 16.48 -0.07 4.48
N ALA A 106 16.57 0.94 3.60
CA ALA A 106 16.27 2.33 3.97
C ALA A 106 14.81 2.49 4.46
N ILE A 107 13.84 1.91 3.75
CA ILE A 107 12.42 1.94 4.15
C ILE A 107 12.23 1.27 5.52
N MET A 108 12.85 0.10 5.75
CA MET A 108 12.73 -0.59 7.03
C MET A 108 13.38 0.18 8.18
N LEU A 109 14.55 0.79 7.96
CA LEU A 109 15.19 1.64 8.96
C LEU A 109 14.34 2.87 9.30
N ASP A 110 13.75 3.51 8.30
CA ASP A 110 12.87 4.67 8.48
C ASP A 110 11.61 4.27 9.26
N ILE A 111 10.93 3.18 8.87
CA ILE A 111 9.79 2.64 9.62
C ILE A 111 10.17 2.32 11.07
N MET A 112 11.33 1.70 11.29
CA MET A 112 11.81 1.41 12.65
C MET A 112 12.05 2.69 13.45
N ALA A 113 12.62 3.73 12.83
CA ALA A 113 12.84 5.02 13.47
C ALA A 113 11.51 5.72 13.79
N LEU A 114 10.53 5.68 12.88
CA LEU A 114 9.20 6.24 13.10
C LEU A 114 8.47 5.54 14.25
N VAL A 115 8.43 4.21 14.25
CA VAL A 115 7.70 3.44 15.29
C VAL A 115 8.38 3.55 16.65
N ARG A 116 9.72 3.48 16.71
CA ARG A 116 10.46 3.54 17.99
C ARG A 116 10.69 4.96 18.50
N GLY A 117 10.74 5.93 17.60
CA GLY A 117 10.91 7.34 17.92
C GLY A 117 9.60 8.01 18.34
N ASP A 118 8.45 7.42 18.02
CA ASP A 118 7.14 7.92 18.44
C ASP A 118 6.80 7.44 19.87
N GLN A 119 6.65 8.41 20.77
CA GLN A 119 6.24 8.13 22.15
C GLN A 119 4.84 7.49 22.22
N PHE A 120 3.93 7.82 21.30
CA PHE A 120 2.56 7.32 21.28
C PHE A 120 2.48 5.86 20.86
N HIS A 121 3.48 5.36 20.13
CA HIS A 121 3.60 3.96 19.74
C HIS A 121 4.47 3.12 20.66
N SER A 122 5.15 3.75 21.63
CA SER A 122 6.06 3.08 22.56
C SER A 122 5.64 3.25 24.02
N GLN A 123 6.06 4.33 24.67
CA GLN A 123 5.86 4.55 26.11
C GLN A 123 4.41 4.86 26.48
N GLU A 124 3.70 5.62 25.64
CA GLU A 124 2.33 6.03 25.89
C GLU A 124 1.29 5.07 25.31
N ALA A 125 1.72 3.97 24.68
CA ALA A 125 0.85 2.90 24.19
C ALA A 125 0.33 2.01 25.33
N THR A 126 -0.29 2.64 26.34
CA THR A 126 -0.88 1.98 27.51
C THR A 126 -2.36 2.34 27.59
N HIS A 127 -3.19 1.48 28.18
CA HIS A 127 -4.64 1.71 28.33
C HIS A 127 -5.02 3.04 29.03
N TYR A 128 -4.07 3.74 29.66
CA TYR A 128 -4.31 5.05 30.26
C TYR A 128 -4.56 6.13 29.19
N ASN A 129 -3.78 6.15 28.10
CA ASN A 129 -3.80 7.26 27.14
C ASN A 129 -4.91 7.13 26.07
N PRO A 130 -4.99 6.06 25.26
CA PRO A 130 -6.05 5.88 24.28
C PRO A 130 -7.28 5.17 24.87
N THR A 131 -7.34 4.98 26.20
CA THR A 131 -8.34 4.16 26.92
C THR A 131 -8.27 2.67 26.57
N LYS A 132 -8.99 1.84 27.34
CA LYS A 132 -9.12 0.41 27.03
C LYS A 132 -9.71 0.17 25.64
N PHE A 133 -10.74 0.95 25.28
CA PHE A 133 -11.39 0.84 23.98
C PHE A 133 -10.44 1.16 22.83
N GLY A 134 -9.63 2.22 22.93
CA GLY A 134 -8.72 2.62 21.85
C GLY A 134 -7.56 1.66 21.64
N MET A 135 -7.04 1.03 22.71
CA MET A 135 -6.06 -0.06 22.58
C MET A 135 -6.67 -1.26 21.85
N GLU A 136 -7.82 -1.76 22.32
CA GLU A 136 -8.51 -2.92 21.71
C GLU A 136 -8.92 -2.63 20.25
N ASP A 137 -9.29 -1.38 19.93
CA ASP A 137 -9.63 -0.98 18.56
C ASP A 137 -8.41 -0.80 17.65
N SER A 138 -7.22 -0.56 18.20
CA SER A 138 -5.97 -0.46 17.42
C SER A 138 -5.32 -1.83 17.18
N GLU A 139 -5.58 -2.81 18.04
CA GLU A 139 -4.95 -4.12 17.95
C GLU A 139 -5.52 -4.97 16.81
N SER A 140 -4.65 -5.72 16.12
CA SER A 140 -5.09 -6.71 15.14
C SER A 140 -5.79 -7.86 15.85
N VAL A 141 -6.99 -8.23 15.42
CA VAL A 141 -7.69 -9.40 15.94
C VAL A 141 -7.28 -10.61 15.11
N ALA A 142 -6.75 -11.64 15.75
CA ALA A 142 -6.37 -12.93 15.14
C ALA A 142 -7.61 -13.75 14.72
N THR A 143 -8.38 -13.20 13.80
CA THR A 143 -9.53 -13.82 13.14
C THR A 143 -9.14 -14.22 11.71
N THR A 144 -10.12 -14.71 10.95
CA THR A 144 -10.02 -15.15 9.55
C THR A 144 -9.22 -14.21 8.64
N ASP A 145 -9.12 -12.93 8.95
CA ASP A 145 -8.73 -11.90 7.99
C ASP A 145 -7.21 -11.65 7.89
N TYR A 146 -6.37 -12.33 8.68
CA TYR A 146 -4.93 -12.04 8.83
C TYR A 146 -4.61 -10.68 9.50
N GLY A 147 -5.56 -10.14 10.25
CA GLY A 147 -5.38 -8.90 11.03
C GLY A 147 -5.43 -7.54 10.31
N PRO A 148 -5.92 -7.36 9.06
CA PRO A 148 -5.98 -6.06 8.41
C PRO A 148 -7.01 -5.17 9.12
N LEU A 149 -6.50 -4.10 9.73
CA LEU A 149 -7.33 -3.08 10.38
C LEU A 149 -8.16 -2.32 9.35
N ASN A 150 -7.59 -2.04 8.17
CA ASN A 150 -8.25 -1.25 7.12
C ASN A 150 -9.50 -1.94 6.56
N GLY A 151 -9.48 -3.26 6.37
CA GLY A 151 -10.65 -3.94 5.82
C GLY A 151 -11.79 -4.02 6.82
N ARG A 152 -11.56 -4.77 7.89
CA ARG A 152 -12.60 -5.09 8.87
C ARG A 152 -12.99 -3.88 9.73
N LYS A 153 -12.03 -3.09 10.23
CA LYS A 153 -12.31 -2.00 11.19
C LYS A 153 -12.62 -0.67 10.53
N LEU A 154 -12.09 -0.40 9.33
CA LEU A 154 -12.37 0.83 8.61
C LEU A 154 -13.48 0.62 7.56
N ILE A 155 -13.28 -0.23 6.55
CA ILE A 155 -14.24 -0.40 5.46
C ILE A 155 -15.54 -1.03 5.95
N SER A 156 -15.51 -2.24 6.52
CA SER A 156 -16.73 -2.93 6.94
C SER A 156 -17.48 -2.24 8.08
N ARG A 157 -16.80 -1.40 8.88
CA ARG A 157 -17.44 -0.62 9.96
C ARG A 157 -18.19 0.59 9.43
N HIS A 158 -17.59 1.33 8.49
CA HIS A 158 -18.16 2.58 7.99
C HIS A 158 -19.05 2.38 6.76
N LEU A 159 -18.86 1.30 6.00
CA LEU A 159 -19.62 0.93 4.82
C LEU A 159 -20.32 -0.42 5.02
N SER A 160 -20.88 -0.65 6.21
CA SER A 160 -21.57 -1.90 6.58
C SER A 160 -22.86 -2.15 5.79
N SER A 161 -23.41 -1.11 5.16
CA SER A 161 -24.56 -1.17 4.26
C SER A 161 -24.24 -1.90 2.95
N VAL A 162 -22.97 -1.88 2.53
CA VAL A 162 -22.51 -2.41 1.24
C VAL A 162 -21.55 -3.59 1.42
N PHE A 163 -20.64 -3.52 2.40
CA PHE A 163 -19.62 -4.53 2.63
C PHE A 163 -19.95 -5.46 3.80
N THR A 164 -19.78 -6.76 3.57
CA THR A 164 -19.85 -7.79 4.61
C THR A 164 -18.52 -7.96 5.33
N LEU A 165 -18.56 -8.45 6.57
CA LEU A 165 -17.35 -8.70 7.38
C LEU A 165 -16.45 -9.82 6.82
N THR A 166 -16.98 -10.68 5.96
CA THR A 166 -16.26 -11.78 5.30
C THR A 166 -15.97 -11.48 3.83
N GLY A 167 -16.37 -10.31 3.33
CA GLY A 167 -16.23 -9.93 1.93
C GLY A 167 -14.76 -9.70 1.54
N VAL A 168 -14.32 -10.35 0.46
CA VAL A 168 -12.93 -10.25 -0.05
C VAL A 168 -12.58 -8.82 -0.45
N TYR A 169 -13.54 -8.08 -1.01
CA TYR A 169 -13.36 -6.69 -1.42
C TYR A 169 -13.05 -5.76 -0.23
N ALA A 170 -13.63 -6.05 0.94
CA ALA A 170 -13.35 -5.28 2.15
C ALA A 170 -12.06 -5.75 2.82
N ILE A 171 -11.84 -7.05 2.95
CA ILE A 171 -10.68 -7.60 3.69
C ILE A 171 -9.37 -7.36 2.95
N PHE A 172 -9.37 -7.48 1.62
CA PHE A 172 -8.20 -7.29 0.76
C PHE A 172 -8.45 -6.14 -0.23
N PRO A 173 -8.58 -4.89 0.27
CA PRO A 173 -8.80 -3.76 -0.61
C PRO A 173 -7.61 -3.62 -1.57
N CYS A 174 -7.87 -3.15 -2.78
CA CYS A 174 -6.87 -2.99 -3.85
C CYS A 174 -6.28 -4.31 -4.38
N THR A 175 -6.88 -5.47 -4.06
CA THR A 175 -6.53 -6.76 -4.68
C THR A 175 -7.66 -7.21 -5.58
N LEU A 176 -7.33 -7.70 -6.78
CA LEU A 176 -8.33 -8.31 -7.66
C LEU A 176 -8.90 -9.57 -6.99
N PRO A 177 -10.24 -9.75 -6.94
CA PRO A 177 -10.87 -10.93 -6.35
C PRO A 177 -10.36 -12.25 -6.94
N ASN A 178 -10.04 -12.27 -8.23
CA ASN A 178 -9.46 -13.43 -8.92
C ASN A 178 -8.05 -13.79 -8.41
N GLU A 179 -7.23 -12.79 -8.07
CA GLU A 179 -5.90 -13.02 -7.51
C GLU A 179 -6.00 -13.42 -6.04
N ALA A 180 -6.91 -12.78 -5.29
CA ALA A 180 -7.22 -13.20 -3.92
C ALA A 180 -7.69 -14.67 -3.88
N TRP A 181 -8.54 -15.09 -4.82
CA TRP A 181 -9.00 -16.47 -4.95
C TRP A 181 -7.84 -17.45 -5.11
N LYS A 182 -6.86 -17.13 -5.97
CA LYS A 182 -5.65 -17.94 -6.17
C LYS A 182 -4.80 -18.00 -4.90
N ASN A 183 -4.58 -16.86 -4.25
CA ASN A 183 -3.69 -16.71 -3.10
C ASN A 183 -4.25 -17.36 -1.81
N LEU A 184 -5.58 -17.37 -1.64
CA LEU A 184 -6.22 -17.91 -0.43
C LEU A 184 -6.26 -19.44 -0.40
N GLY A 185 -6.11 -20.11 -1.54
CA GLY A 185 -6.02 -21.58 -1.63
C GLY A 185 -7.13 -22.29 -0.87
N LYS A 186 -6.78 -23.06 0.18
CA LYS A 186 -7.75 -23.82 0.99
C LYS A 186 -8.64 -22.95 1.87
N LYS A 187 -8.24 -21.72 2.19
CA LYS A 187 -8.98 -20.82 3.09
C LYS A 187 -10.08 -20.03 2.39
N LYS A 188 -10.22 -20.16 1.06
CA LYS A 188 -11.25 -19.48 0.25
C LYS A 188 -12.67 -19.65 0.80
N THR A 189 -12.98 -20.80 1.41
CA THR A 189 -14.32 -21.08 1.96
C THR A 189 -14.71 -20.18 3.11
N ASN A 190 -13.74 -19.49 3.72
CA ASN A 190 -13.98 -18.60 4.84
C ASN A 190 -14.36 -17.18 4.39
N TYR A 191 -14.34 -16.91 3.08
CA TYR A 191 -14.55 -15.59 2.52
C TYR A 191 -15.68 -15.59 1.50
N ASP A 192 -16.33 -14.43 1.40
CA ASP A 192 -17.37 -14.14 0.43
C ASP A 192 -16.77 -13.36 -0.76
N PHE A 193 -16.97 -13.88 -1.96
CA PHE A 193 -16.47 -13.30 -3.22
C PHE A 193 -17.56 -12.57 -4.02
N THR A 194 -18.77 -12.44 -3.45
CA THR A 194 -19.82 -11.66 -4.09
C THR A 194 -19.39 -10.20 -4.22
N GLU A 195 -19.65 -9.62 -5.40
CA GLU A 195 -19.39 -8.21 -5.63
C GLU A 195 -20.44 -7.38 -4.87
N PRO A 196 -20.03 -6.36 -4.09
CA PRO A 196 -20.95 -5.43 -3.46
C PRO A 196 -21.78 -4.64 -4.51
N LEU A 197 -22.94 -4.12 -4.08
CA LEU A 197 -23.95 -3.47 -4.94
C LEU A 197 -23.87 -1.93 -4.98
#